data_AF-A0A2D6N199-F1
#
_entry.id   AF-A0A2D6N199-F1
#
_cell.length_a   1.000
_cell.length_b   1.000
_cell.length_c   1.000
_cell.angle_alpha   90.00
_cell.angle_beta   90.00
_cell.angle_gamma   90.00
#
_symmetry.space_group_name_H-M   'P 1'
#
loop_
_entity.id
_entity.type
_entity.pdbx_description
1 polymer ?
#
loop_
_entity_poly.entity_id
_entity_poly.type
_entity_poly.pdbx_seq_one_letter_code
_entity_poly.pdbx_strand_id
1 'polypeptide(L)'
;MARIAILDPTASPPQVDADPGPRLDPAVLSGGRFGIRYDRTWRSFDWVRDEWSQLLHAEGARVTEWCAGDRTGEAAEETLGELRSFARDQEVVVSGLGN
;
A
#
# COMPACT_ATOMS: atom_id res chain seq x y z
N MET A 1 26.51 -40.10 24.42
CA MET A 1 26.39 -38.71 23.92
C MET A 1 25.03 -38.17 24.34
N ALA A 2 24.99 -37.08 25.10
CA ALA A 2 23.73 -36.47 25.51
C ALA A 2 23.10 -35.73 24.32
N ARG A 3 21.79 -35.92 24.11
CA ARG A 3 21.01 -35.20 23.10
C ARG A 3 20.42 -33.94 23.72
N ILE A 4 20.46 -32.84 22.98
CA ILE A 4 19.80 -31.57 23.30
C ILE A 4 18.55 -31.43 22.43
N ALA A 5 17.47 -30.93 23.03
CA ALA A 5 16.24 -30.58 22.33
C ALA A 5 16.33 -29.12 21.85
N ILE A 6 16.20 -28.91 20.55
CA ILE A 6 16.07 -27.57 19.96
C ILE A 6 14.57 -27.31 19.80
N LEU A 7 14.08 -26.26 20.46
CA LEU A 7 12.72 -25.78 20.26
C LEU A 7 12.72 -24.85 19.04
N ASP A 8 11.80 -25.09 18.12
CA ASP A 8 11.55 -24.19 17.00
C ASP A 8 10.55 -23.11 17.46
N PRO A 9 10.97 -21.83 17.60
CA PRO A 9 10.09 -20.76 18.01
C PRO A 9 9.24 -20.21 16.85
N THR A 10 9.31 -20.82 15.65
CA THR A 10 8.51 -20.36 14.52
C THR A 10 7.07 -20.86 14.63
N ALA A 11 6.13 -19.93 14.46
CA ALA A 11 4.75 -20.27 14.20
C ALA A 11 4.62 -20.69 12.73
N SER A 12 3.80 -21.71 12.46
CA SER A 12 3.38 -21.96 11.08
C SER A 12 2.63 -20.73 10.57
N PRO A 13 2.90 -20.26 9.34
CA PRO A 13 2.14 -19.17 8.76
C PRO A 13 0.66 -19.55 8.73
N PRO A 14 -0.27 -18.58 8.90
CA PRO A 14 -1.69 -18.86 8.75
C PRO A 14 -1.96 -19.43 7.35
N GLN A 15 -3.01 -20.22 7.22
CA GLN A 15 -3.52 -20.58 5.90
C GLN A 15 -3.82 -19.29 5.14
N VAL A 16 -3.19 -19.14 3.97
CA VAL A 16 -3.41 -17.97 3.11
C VAL A 16 -4.81 -18.10 2.53
N ASP A 17 -5.70 -17.16 2.88
CA ASP A 17 -6.91 -16.92 2.11
C ASP A 17 -6.49 -16.22 0.81
N ALA A 18 -6.64 -16.92 -0.32
CA ALA A 18 -6.26 -16.41 -1.63
C ALA A 18 -7.37 -15.51 -2.21
N ASP A 19 -7.92 -14.61 -1.39
CA ASP A 19 -8.88 -13.63 -1.85
C ASP A 19 -8.19 -12.75 -2.92
N PRO A 20 -8.68 -12.75 -4.18
CA PRO A 20 -8.11 -11.93 -5.25
C PRO A 20 -8.33 -10.43 -5.00
N GLY A 21 -9.08 -10.05 -3.98
CA GLY A 21 -9.45 -8.69 -3.67
C GLY A 21 -10.60 -8.19 -4.54
N PRO A 22 -10.86 -6.87 -4.54
CA PRO A 22 -11.92 -6.29 -5.34
C PRO A 22 -11.69 -6.51 -6.83
N ARG A 23 -12.76 -6.85 -7.56
CA ARG A 23 -12.70 -6.92 -9.02
C ARG A 23 -12.49 -5.53 -9.59
N LEU A 24 -11.47 -5.40 -10.44
CA LEU A 24 -11.24 -4.22 -11.27
C LEU A 24 -11.56 -4.57 -12.71
N ASP A 25 -12.26 -3.68 -13.39
CA ASP A 25 -12.43 -3.79 -14.84
C ASP A 25 -11.05 -3.54 -15.48
N PRO A 26 -10.54 -4.46 -16.33
CA PRO A 26 -9.27 -4.26 -17.04
C PRO A 26 -9.21 -2.95 -17.82
N ALA A 27 -10.35 -2.41 -18.27
CA ALA A 27 -10.43 -1.12 -18.93
C ALA A 27 -9.97 0.05 -18.04
N VAL A 28 -10.00 -0.11 -16.70
CA VAL A 28 -9.52 0.89 -15.74
C VAL A 28 -7.99 1.00 -15.78
N LEU A 29 -7.25 -0.05 -16.15
CA LEU A 29 -5.78 0.01 -16.20
C LEU A 29 -5.31 1.05 -17.23
N SER A 30 -5.92 1.07 -18.41
CA SER A 30 -5.58 2.02 -19.46
C SER A 30 -6.26 3.37 -19.23
N GLY A 31 -5.53 4.33 -18.68
CA GLY A 31 -5.98 5.71 -18.48
C GLY A 31 -6.70 5.98 -17.16
N GLY A 32 -6.94 4.96 -16.34
CA GLY A 32 -7.53 5.12 -15.00
C GLY A 32 -6.60 5.80 -14.02
N ARG A 33 -7.19 6.29 -12.92
CA ARG A 33 -6.49 7.10 -11.90
C ARG A 33 -6.18 6.23 -10.68
N PHE A 34 -4.90 5.94 -10.49
CA PHE A 34 -4.39 5.11 -9.42
C PHE A 34 -3.65 5.97 -8.39
N GLY A 35 -4.00 5.80 -7.12
CA GLY A 35 -3.31 6.39 -6.00
C GLY A 35 -2.36 5.40 -5.32
N ILE A 36 -1.16 5.84 -4.99
CA ILE A 36 -0.32 5.14 -4.00
C ILE A 36 -0.15 6.03 -2.78
N ARG A 37 -0.72 5.61 -1.65
CA ARG A 37 -0.61 6.28 -0.36
C ARG A 37 0.50 5.63 0.46
N TYR A 38 1.44 6.42 0.95
CA TYR A 38 2.55 5.95 1.76
C TYR A 38 2.83 6.89 2.95
N ASP A 39 3.70 6.46 3.86
CA ASP A 39 4.27 7.30 4.90
C ASP A 39 5.78 7.05 5.03
N ARG A 40 6.45 7.86 5.85
CA ARG A 40 7.91 7.81 6.01
C ARG A 40 8.38 6.79 7.03
N THR A 41 7.47 6.12 7.73
CA THR A 41 7.82 5.17 8.80
C THR A 41 8.28 3.83 8.24
N TRP A 42 7.81 3.45 7.04
CA TRP A 42 8.13 2.16 6.44
C TRP A 42 8.94 2.29 5.14
N ARG A 43 10.26 2.47 5.26
CA ARG A 43 11.16 2.66 4.09
C ARG A 43 11.14 1.52 3.08
N SER A 44 10.91 0.26 3.48
CA SER A 44 10.85 -0.82 2.49
C SER A 44 9.59 -0.74 1.61
N PHE A 45 8.61 0.08 1.99
CA PHE A 45 7.46 0.36 1.13
C PHE A 45 7.82 1.27 -0.06
N ASP A 46 8.95 2.00 -0.01
CA ASP A 46 9.44 2.76 -1.17
C ASP A 46 9.69 1.82 -2.37
N TRP A 47 10.24 0.63 -2.13
CA TRP A 47 10.43 -0.37 -3.19
C TRP A 47 9.09 -0.84 -3.78
N VAL A 48 8.10 -1.07 -2.93
CA VAL A 48 6.76 -1.49 -3.38
C VAL A 48 6.10 -0.40 -4.21
N ARG A 49 6.18 0.86 -3.76
CA ARG A 49 5.65 2.01 -4.50
C ARG A 49 6.32 2.14 -5.86
N ASP A 50 7.64 2.09 -5.91
CA ASP A 50 8.40 2.26 -7.14
C ASP A 50 8.08 1.15 -8.16
N GLU A 51 8.03 -0.12 -7.73
CA GLU A 51 7.68 -1.27 -8.59
C GLU A 51 6.24 -1.14 -9.12
N TRP A 52 5.27 -0.88 -8.25
CA TRP A 52 3.86 -0.81 -8.63
C TRP A 52 3.59 0.39 -9.54
N SER A 53 4.22 1.53 -9.27
CA SER A 53 4.13 2.73 -10.11
C SER A 53 4.59 2.44 -11.53
N GLN A 54 5.74 1.76 -11.68
CA GLN A 54 6.26 1.35 -12.99
C GLN A 54 5.32 0.39 -13.73
N LEU A 55 4.82 -0.64 -13.04
CA LEU A 55 3.91 -1.63 -13.64
C LEU A 55 2.58 -1.00 -14.07
N LEU A 56 1.99 -0.14 -13.23
CA LEU A 56 0.75 0.56 -13.56
C LEU A 56 0.93 1.52 -14.74
N HIS A 57 2.04 2.25 -14.79
CA HIS A 57 2.35 3.10 -15.94
C HIS A 57 2.57 2.29 -17.23
N ALA A 58 3.18 1.11 -17.16
CA ALA A 58 3.34 0.22 -18.31
C ALA A 58 1.99 -0.23 -18.89
N GLU A 59 0.96 -0.36 -18.05
CA GLU A 59 -0.42 -0.67 -18.43
C GLU A 59 -1.23 0.59 -18.86
N GLY A 60 -0.59 1.76 -18.91
CA GLY A 60 -1.21 3.02 -19.35
C GLY A 60 -1.97 3.78 -18.27
N ALA A 61 -1.82 3.41 -16.99
CA ALA A 61 -2.48 4.09 -15.89
C ALA A 61 -1.84 5.46 -15.58
N ARG A 62 -2.62 6.31 -14.92
CA ARG A 62 -2.13 7.56 -14.31
C ARG A 62 -1.95 7.33 -12.82
N VAL A 63 -0.70 7.33 -12.36
CA VAL A 63 -0.35 7.10 -10.96
C VAL A 63 -0.12 8.43 -10.25
N THR A 64 -0.73 8.61 -9.08
CA THR A 64 -0.49 9.72 -8.16
C THR A 64 0.00 9.17 -6.84
N GLU A 65 1.14 9.65 -6.37
CA GLU A 65 1.68 9.26 -5.07
C GLU A 65 1.40 10.34 -4.03
N TRP A 66 0.95 9.95 -2.84
CA TRP A 66 0.73 10.86 -1.72
C TRP A 66 1.40 10.35 -0.45
N CYS A 67 2.29 11.16 0.11
CA CYS A 67 2.92 10.94 1.41
C CYS A 67 2.01 11.49 2.50
N ALA A 68 1.49 10.64 3.37
CA ALA A 68 0.73 11.07 4.53
C ALA A 68 1.59 11.96 5.44
N GLY A 69 1.04 13.11 5.82
CA GLY A 69 1.60 14.04 6.80
C GLY A 69 1.36 13.60 8.24
N ASP A 70 1.48 14.55 9.17
CA ASP A 70 1.25 14.32 10.60
C ASP A 70 -0.23 14.00 10.89
N ARG A 71 -0.47 13.26 11.97
CA ARG A 71 -1.80 12.81 12.40
C ARG A 71 -2.21 13.43 13.74
N THR A 72 -1.47 14.43 14.20
CA THR A 72 -1.69 15.11 15.49
C THR A 72 -1.75 16.63 15.35
N GLY A 73 -2.54 17.27 16.23
CA GLY A 73 -2.68 18.74 16.27
C GLY A 73 -3.30 19.33 15.00
N GLU A 74 -2.96 20.59 14.70
CA GLU A 74 -3.46 21.30 13.52
C GLU A 74 -3.03 20.64 12.19
N ALA A 75 -1.83 20.04 12.17
CA ALA A 75 -1.32 19.32 11.01
C ALA A 75 -2.15 18.06 10.66
N ALA A 76 -2.90 17.52 11.62
CA ALA A 76 -3.83 16.42 11.37
C ALA A 76 -4.99 16.84 10.47
N GLU A 77 -5.53 18.06 10.65
CA GLU A 77 -6.64 18.57 9.86
C GLU A 77 -6.22 18.84 8.41
N GLU A 78 -5.01 19.36 8.21
CA GLU A 78 -4.40 19.52 6.89
C GLU A 78 -4.23 18.16 6.20
N THR A 79 -3.57 17.22 6.87
CA THR A 79 -3.35 15.86 6.35
C THR A 79 -4.66 15.14 6.04
N LEU A 80 -5.69 15.34 6.85
CA LEU A 80 -7.02 14.78 6.62
C LEU A 80 -7.71 15.45 5.42
N GLY A 81 -7.52 16.76 5.23
CA GLY A 81 -7.97 17.49 4.05
C GLY A 81 -7.32 16.96 2.77
N GLU A 82 -5.99 16.79 2.78
CA GLU A 82 -5.24 16.21 1.67
C GLU A 82 -5.68 14.78 1.35
N LEU A 83 -5.84 13.94 2.38
CA LEU A 83 -6.31 12.57 2.21
C LEU A 83 -7.69 12.51 1.54
N ARG A 84 -8.61 13.40 1.93
CA ARG A 84 -9.95 13.46 1.33
C ARG A 84 -9.89 13.87 -0.14
N SER A 85 -9.05 14.84 -0.48
CA SER A 85 -8.85 15.28 -1.86
C SER A 85 -8.23 14.14 -2.69
N PHE A 86 -7.14 13.56 -2.19
CA PHE A 86 -6.48 12.43 -2.81
C PHE A 86 -7.46 11.28 -3.07
N ALA A 87 -8.16 10.80 -2.04
CA ALA A 87 -9.07 9.65 -2.17
C ALA A 87 -10.25 9.91 -3.13
N ARG A 88 -10.70 11.16 -3.26
CA ARG A 88 -11.76 11.54 -4.21
C ARG A 88 -11.29 11.48 -5.65
N ASP A 89 -10.03 11.81 -5.89
CA ASP A 89 -9.48 11.92 -7.25
C ASP A 89 -9.08 10.57 -7.84
N GLN A 90 -8.90 9.52 -7.02
CA GLN A 90 -8.48 8.19 -7.48
C GLN A 90 -9.66 7.24 -7.66
N GLU A 91 -9.54 6.32 -8.63
CA GLU A 91 -10.46 5.20 -8.82
C GLU A 91 -10.03 3.98 -8.01
N VAL A 92 -8.72 3.80 -7.86
CA VAL A 92 -8.10 2.72 -7.09
C VAL A 92 -7.00 3.31 -6.21
N VAL A 93 -6.93 2.87 -4.96
CA VAL A 93 -5.86 3.28 -4.03
C VAL A 93 -5.15 2.05 -3.48
N VAL A 94 -3.83 2.02 -3.67
CA VAL A 94 -2.93 1.13 -2.95
C VAL A 94 -2.43 1.88 -1.72
N SER A 95 -2.71 1.34 -0.53
CA SER A 95 -2.35 1.97 0.74
C SER A 95 -1.26 1.17 1.45
N GLY A 96 -0.07 1.74 1.53
CA GLY A 96 0.96 1.25 2.46
C GLY A 96 0.57 1.65 3.87
N LEU A 97 0.13 0.68 4.67
CA LEU A 97 -0.12 0.88 6.09
C LEU A 97 1.14 0.50 6.86
N GLY A 98 1.90 1.51 7.31
CA GLY A 98 2.65 1.36 8.56
C GLY A 98 1.65 1.41 9.70
N ASN A 99 1.24 0.24 10.21
CA ASN A 99 0.42 0.13 11.42
C ASN A 99 1.18 0.69 12.64
#